data_AF-A0A2M8FX81-F1
#
_entry.id   AF-A0A2M8FX81-F1
#
_cell.length_a   1.000
_cell.length_b   1.000
_cell.length_c   1.000
_cell.angle_alpha   90.00
_cell.angle_beta   90.00
_cell.angle_gamma   90.00
#
_symmetry.space_group_name_H-M   'P 1'
#
loop_
_entity.id
_entity.type
_entity.pdbx_description
1 polymer ?
#
loop_
_entity_poly.entity_id
_entity_poly.type
_entity_poly.pdbx_seq_one_letter_code
_entity_poly.pdbx_strand_id
1 'polypeptide(L)'
;MTYPLYAITSSLFFLFQIQLHFKIQSMVCGECGANFMTISGKGGGYLGCRNAHRVGSCKNRRMVLIRWVEYTLLAELREWIDNPETLERICKRINGQINEKLSVIPDKIREIEKELGKVQKSVDNFVSFIAEGNASETVATALKKAEEKKSSFEAQLFNLRGREPKRLFLTPYAIKGDLINLDTIIGQDIPRANAYIKSMFVDVIRMVPIAKDGGYYEAQG
;
A
#
# COMPACT_ATOMS: atom_id res chain seq x y z
N MET A 1 -17.49 15.94 -35.22
CA MET A 1 -16.51 17.04 -35.12
C MET A 1 -15.35 16.55 -34.27
N THR A 2 -14.27 16.17 -34.94
CA THR A 2 -13.02 15.63 -34.42
C THR A 2 -12.17 16.79 -33.91
N TYR A 3 -11.78 16.76 -32.64
CA TYR A 3 -10.88 17.77 -32.06
C TYR A 3 -9.41 17.35 -32.26
N PRO A 4 -8.55 18.19 -32.88
CA PRO A 4 -7.13 17.94 -32.97
C PRO A 4 -6.44 18.43 -31.69
N LEU A 5 -5.71 17.55 -31.00
CA LEU A 5 -4.89 17.90 -29.83
C LEU A 5 -3.53 18.45 -30.29
N TYR A 6 -3.51 19.73 -30.67
CA TYR A 6 -2.29 20.54 -30.64
C TYR A 6 -2.56 21.79 -29.79
N ALA A 7 -1.53 22.19 -29.03
CA ALA A 7 -1.44 23.40 -28.20
C ALA A 7 -2.08 23.34 -26.80
N ILE A 8 -1.31 22.84 -25.82
CA ILE A 8 -1.27 23.45 -24.49
C ILE A 8 0.20 23.75 -24.15
N THR A 9 0.41 24.98 -23.72
CA THR A 9 1.63 25.77 -23.66
C THR A 9 2.48 25.48 -22.42
N SER A 10 3.77 25.20 -22.65
CA SER A 10 4.97 25.83 -22.07
C SER A 10 5.12 26.18 -20.58
N SER A 11 4.30 25.69 -19.63
CA SER A 11 4.43 26.11 -18.22
C SER A 11 4.50 25.00 -17.17
N LEU A 12 4.55 23.72 -17.58
CA LEU A 12 4.75 22.56 -16.68
C LEU A 12 6.15 21.93 -16.81
N PHE A 13 7.12 22.72 -17.25
CA PHE A 13 8.47 22.29 -17.58
C PHE A 13 9.29 21.74 -16.38
N PHE A 14 8.80 21.89 -15.15
CA PHE A 14 9.53 21.53 -13.92
C PHE A 14 8.99 20.31 -13.15
N LEU A 15 7.87 19.70 -13.56
CA LEU A 15 7.33 18.48 -12.92
C LEU A 15 7.77 17.17 -13.62
N PHE A 16 8.53 17.26 -14.70
CA PHE A 16 8.97 16.13 -15.54
C PHE A 16 10.25 15.41 -15.06
N GLN A 17 10.58 15.48 -13.76
CA GLN A 17 11.72 14.77 -13.17
C GLN A 17 11.34 13.57 -12.29
N ILE A 18 10.08 13.17 -12.26
CA ILE A 18 9.74 11.84 -11.78
C ILE A 18 9.93 10.90 -12.98
N GLN A 19 11.18 10.54 -13.27
CA GLN A 19 11.44 9.32 -14.04
C GLN A 19 10.94 8.17 -13.18
N LEU A 20 9.64 7.88 -13.30
CA LEU A 20 9.05 6.65 -12.86
C LEU A 20 9.82 5.57 -13.57
N HIS A 21 10.83 5.01 -12.91
CA HIS A 21 11.48 3.79 -13.34
C HIS A 21 10.50 2.62 -13.14
N PHE A 22 9.25 2.79 -13.59
CA PHE A 22 8.23 1.77 -13.67
C PHE A 22 8.84 0.71 -14.56
N LYS A 23 9.36 -0.34 -13.92
CA LYS A 23 10.09 -1.37 -14.64
C LYS A 23 9.08 -2.06 -15.55
N ILE A 24 9.18 -1.73 -16.85
CA ILE A 24 8.51 -2.27 -18.04
C ILE A 24 8.62 -3.80 -18.19
N GLN A 25 9.06 -4.50 -17.15
CA GLN A 25 9.25 -5.93 -17.10
C GLN A 25 7.92 -6.71 -17.09
N SER A 26 6.77 -6.04 -16.95
CA SER A 26 5.43 -6.63 -17.08
C SER A 26 4.80 -6.46 -18.46
N MET A 27 5.49 -5.81 -19.42
CA MET A 27 4.98 -5.63 -20.78
C MET A 27 5.54 -6.69 -21.72
N VAL A 28 4.66 -7.33 -22.48
CA VAL A 28 5.02 -8.34 -23.48
C VAL A 28 4.49 -7.98 -24.86
N CYS A 29 5.14 -8.50 -25.88
CA CYS A 29 4.68 -8.35 -27.26
C CYS A 29 3.42 -9.17 -27.50
N GLY A 30 2.39 -8.53 -28.05
CA GLY A 30 1.17 -9.20 -28.49
C GLY A 30 1.39 -10.22 -29.61
N GLU A 31 2.43 -10.04 -30.44
CA GLU A 31 2.71 -10.95 -31.57
C GLU A 31 3.49 -12.21 -31.17
N CYS A 32 4.45 -12.10 -30.24
CA CYS A 32 5.36 -13.20 -29.93
C CYS A 32 5.47 -13.55 -28.44
N GLY A 33 4.77 -12.82 -27.56
CA GLY A 33 4.81 -13.00 -26.11
C GLY A 33 6.13 -12.64 -25.44
N ALA A 34 7.16 -12.24 -26.18
CA ALA A 34 8.45 -11.87 -25.61
C ALA A 34 8.38 -10.51 -24.90
N ASN A 35 9.17 -10.36 -23.83
CA ASN A 35 9.25 -9.13 -23.06
C ASN A 35 9.64 -7.92 -23.92
N PHE A 36 9.06 -6.78 -23.57
CA PHE A 36 9.55 -5.49 -24.03
C PHE A 36 10.85 -5.12 -23.30
N MET A 37 11.73 -4.43 -24.00
CA MET A 37 12.97 -3.92 -23.43
C MET A 37 13.33 -2.57 -24.04
N THR A 38 14.21 -1.84 -23.34
CA THR A 38 14.79 -0.62 -23.88
C THR A 38 15.72 -0.94 -25.04
N ILE A 39 15.41 -0.39 -26.22
CA ILE A 39 16.13 -0.62 -27.47
C ILE A 39 17.18 0.47 -27.69
N SER A 40 16.85 1.71 -27.36
CA SER A 40 17.74 2.87 -27.49
C SER A 40 17.53 3.82 -26.32
N GLY A 41 18.60 4.47 -25.86
CA GLY A 41 18.56 5.54 -24.85
C GLY A 41 18.42 6.95 -25.42
N LYS A 42 18.48 7.13 -26.75
CA LYS A 42 18.37 8.46 -27.37
C LYS A 42 16.96 9.04 -27.17
N GLY A 43 16.87 10.35 -26.91
CA GLY A 43 15.59 11.08 -26.88
C GLY A 43 14.62 10.67 -25.75
N GLY A 44 15.13 10.19 -24.62
CA GLY A 44 14.31 9.76 -23.47
C GLY A 44 13.97 8.27 -23.44
N GLY A 45 14.58 7.49 -24.33
CA GLY A 45 14.51 6.04 -24.31
C GLY A 45 13.30 5.47 -25.08
N TYR A 46 13.55 4.40 -25.83
CA TYR A 46 12.54 3.69 -26.63
C TYR A 46 12.40 2.24 -26.19
N LEU A 47 11.16 1.77 -26.11
CA LEU A 47 10.80 0.39 -25.85
C LEU A 47 10.38 -0.31 -27.12
N GLY A 48 10.73 -1.59 -27.21
CA GLY A 48 10.31 -2.45 -28.30
C GLY A 48 10.44 -3.92 -27.93
N CYS A 49 9.96 -4.78 -28.82
CA CYS A 49 10.01 -6.22 -28.63
C CYS A 49 11.47 -6.73 -28.64
N ARG A 50 11.90 -7.41 -27.57
CA ARG A 50 13.24 -8.02 -27.50
C ARG A 50 13.53 -8.94 -28.68
N ASN A 51 12.59 -9.82 -29.01
CA ASN A 51 12.80 -10.82 -30.06
C ASN A 51 12.86 -10.20 -31.45
N ALA A 52 12.21 -9.06 -31.70
CA ALA A 52 12.30 -8.39 -33.00
C ALA A 52 13.63 -7.67 -33.21
N HIS A 53 14.17 -7.05 -32.16
CA HIS A 53 15.36 -6.18 -32.24
C HIS A 53 16.68 -6.84 -31.83
N ARG A 54 16.66 -7.86 -30.95
CA ARG A 54 17.88 -8.56 -30.49
C ARG A 54 18.07 -9.92 -31.15
N VAL A 55 16.97 -10.66 -31.35
CA VAL A 55 17.00 -12.05 -31.85
C VAL A 55 16.64 -12.13 -33.35
N GLY A 56 15.77 -11.23 -33.82
CA GLY A 56 15.25 -11.23 -35.18
C GLY A 56 14.09 -12.21 -35.45
N SER A 57 13.56 -12.88 -34.42
CA SER A 57 12.52 -13.92 -34.55
C SER A 57 11.08 -13.39 -34.49
N CYS A 58 10.88 -12.08 -34.35
CA CYS A 58 9.56 -11.43 -34.34
C CYS A 58 9.50 -10.31 -35.39
N LYS A 59 8.34 -10.15 -36.02
CA LYS A 59 8.10 -9.14 -37.07
C LYS A 59 7.82 -7.74 -36.49
N ASN A 60 7.32 -7.66 -35.25
CA ASN A 60 7.08 -6.40 -34.57
C ASN A 60 8.36 -5.61 -34.22
N ARG A 61 8.85 -4.81 -35.17
CA ARG A 61 10.00 -3.88 -34.99
C ARG A 61 9.59 -2.47 -34.56
N ARG A 62 8.35 -2.27 -34.12
CA ARG A 62 7.87 -0.95 -33.71
C ARG A 62 8.43 -0.59 -32.34
N MET A 63 8.76 0.69 -32.21
CA MET A 63 9.25 1.24 -30.95
C MET A 63 8.30 2.33 -30.45
N VAL A 64 8.17 2.43 -29.14
CA VAL A 64 7.41 3.48 -28.44
C VAL A 64 8.33 4.22 -27.47
N LEU A 65 8.18 5.53 -27.33
CA LEU A 65 8.97 6.26 -26.32
C LEU A 65 8.50 5.87 -24.92
N ILE A 66 9.45 5.65 -24.01
CA ILE A 66 9.19 5.33 -22.61
C ILE A 66 8.25 6.36 -21.98
N ARG A 67 8.53 7.66 -22.20
CA ARG A 67 7.72 8.75 -21.65
C ARG A 67 6.24 8.68 -22.01
N TRP A 68 5.91 8.22 -23.23
CA TRP A 68 4.51 8.13 -23.67
C TRP A 68 3.80 6.99 -22.96
N VAL A 69 4.50 5.88 -22.75
CA VAL A 69 3.99 4.74 -21.99
C VAL A 69 3.75 5.12 -20.54
N GLU A 70 4.72 5.77 -19.89
CA GLU A 70 4.59 6.27 -18.51
C GLU A 70 3.42 7.25 -18.36
N TYR A 71 3.34 8.24 -19.25
CA TYR A 71 2.26 9.23 -19.23
C TYR A 71 0.88 8.58 -19.37
N THR A 72 0.73 7.66 -20.34
CA THR A 72 -0.55 6.97 -20.58
C THR A 72 -0.95 6.13 -19.37
N LEU A 73 -0.03 5.36 -18.80
CA LEU A 73 -0.30 4.55 -17.61
C LEU A 73 -0.72 5.41 -16.41
N LEU A 74 -0.07 6.54 -16.18
CA LEU A 74 -0.44 7.45 -15.09
C LEU A 74 -1.79 8.10 -15.31
N ALA A 75 -2.11 8.49 -16.55
CA ALA A 75 -3.40 9.06 -16.90
C ALA A 75 -4.53 8.05 -16.62
N GLU A 76 -4.40 6.82 -17.11
CA GLU A 76 -5.34 5.73 -16.86
C GLU A 76 -5.48 5.42 -15.36
N LEU A 77 -4.36 5.37 -14.62
CA LEU A 77 -4.38 5.14 -13.18
C LEU A 77 -5.12 6.27 -12.44
N ARG A 78 -4.93 7.52 -12.86
CA ARG A 78 -5.63 8.68 -12.31
C ARG A 78 -7.12 8.62 -12.58
N GLU A 79 -7.53 8.32 -13.79
CA GLU A 79 -8.95 8.14 -14.14
C GLU A 79 -9.59 6.99 -13.35
N TRP A 80 -8.87 5.88 -13.20
CA TRP A 80 -9.31 4.74 -12.40
C TRP A 80 -9.50 5.13 -10.92
N ILE A 81 -8.57 5.91 -10.37
CA ILE A 81 -8.65 6.45 -9.00
C ILE A 81 -9.76 7.49 -8.87
N ASP A 82 -10.03 8.30 -9.89
CA ASP A 82 -11.07 9.34 -9.83
C ASP A 82 -12.49 8.77 -9.90
N ASN A 83 -12.64 7.51 -10.33
CA ASN A 83 -13.92 6.81 -10.30
C ASN A 83 -14.44 6.65 -8.85
N PRO A 84 -15.64 7.17 -8.52
CA PRO A 84 -16.22 7.08 -7.17
C PRO A 84 -16.33 5.66 -6.63
N GLU A 85 -16.69 4.68 -7.48
CA GLU A 85 -16.84 3.29 -7.07
C GLU A 85 -15.48 2.67 -6.69
N THR A 86 -14.43 3.01 -7.45
CA THR A 86 -13.06 2.61 -7.13
C THR A 86 -12.60 3.20 -5.79
N LEU A 87 -12.85 4.50 -5.57
CA LEU A 87 -12.49 5.16 -4.31
C LEU A 87 -13.17 4.51 -3.12
N GLU A 88 -14.45 4.17 -3.26
CA GLU A 88 -15.20 3.50 -2.19
C GLU A 88 -14.61 2.12 -1.88
N ARG A 89 -14.26 1.34 -2.91
CA ARG A 89 -13.58 0.04 -2.75
C ARG A 89 -12.22 0.18 -2.06
N ILE A 90 -11.41 1.15 -2.48
CA ILE A 90 -10.11 1.44 -1.85
C ILE A 90 -10.31 1.83 -0.39
N CYS A 91 -11.24 2.74 -0.13
CA CYS A 91 -11.58 3.21 1.21
C CYS A 91 -12.00 2.07 2.13
N LYS A 92 -12.88 1.19 1.66
CA LYS A 92 -13.35 0.01 2.41
C LYS A 92 -12.18 -0.92 2.74
N ARG A 93 -11.27 -1.15 1.78
CA ARG A 93 -10.10 -2.01 1.99
C ARG A 93 -9.13 -1.42 3.01
N ILE A 94 -8.79 -0.14 2.88
CA ILE A 94 -7.86 0.54 3.80
C ILE A 94 -8.45 0.57 5.21
N ASN A 95 -9.73 0.96 5.35
CA ASN A 95 -10.40 0.95 6.65
C ASN A 95 -10.45 -0.47 7.25
N GLY A 96 -10.64 -1.51 6.43
CA GLY A 96 -10.55 -2.91 6.87
C GLY A 96 -9.18 -3.26 7.45
N GLN A 97 -8.09 -2.89 6.74
CA GLN A 97 -6.72 -3.14 7.21
C GLN A 97 -6.35 -2.32 8.45
N ILE A 98 -6.83 -1.07 8.53
CA ILE A 98 -6.68 -0.25 9.74
C ILE A 98 -7.37 -0.97 10.89
N ASN A 99 -8.63 -1.37 10.73
CA ASN A 99 -9.39 -2.04 11.78
C ASN A 99 -8.74 -3.36 12.22
N GLU A 100 -8.22 -4.16 11.29
CA GLU A 100 -7.47 -5.40 11.59
C GLU A 100 -6.20 -5.12 12.41
N LYS A 101 -5.43 -4.09 12.07
CA LYS A 101 -4.24 -3.72 12.84
C LYS A 101 -4.60 -3.15 14.22
N LEU A 102 -5.73 -2.44 14.31
CA LEU A 102 -6.19 -1.84 15.55
C LEU A 102 -6.94 -2.84 16.45
N SER A 103 -7.47 -3.96 15.93
CA SER A 103 -8.19 -4.96 16.73
C SER A 103 -7.29 -5.75 17.68
N VAL A 104 -5.97 -5.73 17.47
CA VAL A 104 -4.97 -6.33 18.37
C VAL A 104 -4.94 -5.64 19.74
N ILE A 105 -5.24 -4.34 19.80
CA ILE A 105 -5.20 -3.55 21.04
C ILE A 105 -6.36 -3.94 21.99
N PRO A 106 -7.63 -4.00 21.53
CA PRO A 106 -8.75 -4.50 22.34
C PRO A 106 -8.54 -5.89 22.93
N ASP A 107 -7.95 -6.82 22.17
CA ASP A 107 -7.76 -8.19 22.66
C ASP A 107 -6.70 -8.26 23.77
N LYS A 108 -5.61 -7.50 23.63
CA LYS A 108 -4.60 -7.39 24.68
C LYS A 108 -5.12 -6.70 25.94
N ILE A 109 -5.99 -5.70 25.79
CA ILE A 109 -6.67 -5.06 26.93
C ILE A 109 -7.54 -6.09 27.67
N ARG A 110 -8.35 -6.87 26.94
CA ARG A 110 -9.20 -7.93 27.54
C ARG A 110 -8.37 -9.00 28.26
N GLU A 111 -7.24 -9.41 27.69
CA GLU A 111 -6.34 -10.37 28.31
C GLU A 111 -5.80 -9.84 29.64
N ILE A 112 -5.30 -8.60 29.66
CA ILE A 112 -4.77 -7.98 30.88
C ILE A 112 -5.87 -7.75 31.92
N GLU A 113 -7.09 -7.37 31.52
CA GLU A 113 -8.24 -7.27 32.42
C GLU A 113 -8.58 -8.62 33.07
N LYS A 114 -8.52 -9.71 32.30
CA LYS A 114 -8.75 -11.06 32.83
C LYS A 114 -7.68 -11.47 33.83
N GLU A 115 -6.41 -11.22 33.54
CA GLU A 115 -5.30 -11.51 34.47
C GLU A 115 -5.37 -10.63 35.72
N LEU A 116 -5.71 -9.35 35.58
CA LEU A 116 -5.94 -8.44 36.71
C LEU A 116 -7.07 -8.97 37.61
N GLY A 117 -8.17 -9.45 37.02
CA GLY A 117 -9.26 -10.07 37.77
C GLY A 117 -8.85 -11.31 38.56
N LYS A 118 -7.92 -12.13 38.04
CA LYS A 118 -7.37 -13.28 38.78
C LYS A 118 -6.49 -12.81 39.95
N VAL A 119 -5.60 -11.85 39.71
CA VAL A 119 -4.71 -11.31 40.74
C VAL A 119 -5.50 -10.63 41.85
N GLN A 120 -6.56 -9.89 41.51
CA GLN A 120 -7.44 -9.26 42.49
C GLN A 120 -8.09 -10.30 43.40
N LYS A 121 -8.63 -11.39 42.83
CA LYS A 121 -9.18 -12.51 43.62
C LYS A 121 -8.13 -13.15 44.53
N SER A 122 -6.89 -13.30 44.06
CA SER A 122 -5.80 -13.80 44.91
C SER A 122 -5.50 -12.86 46.07
N VAL A 123 -5.48 -11.54 45.84
CA VAL A 123 -5.31 -10.54 46.91
C VAL A 123 -6.47 -10.63 47.90
N ASP A 124 -7.72 -10.69 47.44
CA ASP A 124 -8.91 -10.77 48.30
C ASP A 124 -8.88 -12.05 49.17
N ASN A 125 -8.42 -13.17 48.61
CA ASN A 125 -8.24 -14.42 49.34
C ASN A 125 -7.16 -14.31 50.42
N PHE A 126 -6.02 -13.68 50.11
CA PHE A 126 -4.96 -13.47 51.12
C PHE A 126 -5.43 -12.54 52.24
N VAL A 127 -6.16 -11.47 51.91
CA VAL A 127 -6.74 -10.55 52.90
C VAL A 127 -7.74 -11.28 53.79
N SER A 128 -8.62 -12.11 53.21
CA SER A 128 -9.60 -12.91 53.98
C SER A 128 -8.89 -13.90 54.90
N PHE A 129 -7.86 -14.60 54.41
CA PHE A 129 -7.07 -15.54 55.18
C PHE A 129 -6.34 -14.87 56.37
N ILE A 130 -5.80 -13.66 56.17
CA ILE A 130 -5.20 -12.87 57.24
C ILE A 130 -6.26 -12.41 58.25
N ALA A 131 -7.45 -12.01 57.78
CA ALA A 131 -8.56 -11.57 58.64
C ALA A 131 -9.09 -12.70 59.54
N GLU A 132 -8.97 -13.95 59.13
CA GLU A 132 -9.25 -15.15 59.94
C GLU A 132 -8.17 -15.43 61.01
N GLY A 133 -7.14 -14.58 61.11
CA GLY A 133 -6.07 -14.68 62.10
C GLY A 133 -4.88 -15.53 61.65
N ASN A 134 -4.88 -16.00 60.40
CA ASN A 134 -3.80 -16.83 59.86
C ASN A 134 -2.75 -15.96 59.16
N ALA A 135 -1.69 -15.57 59.89
CA ALA A 135 -0.58 -14.80 59.34
C ALA A 135 0.71 -15.62 59.32
N SER A 136 1.37 -15.68 58.16
CA SER A 136 2.69 -16.27 57.96
C SER A 136 3.53 -15.35 57.06
N GLU A 137 4.85 -15.34 57.27
CA GLU A 137 5.79 -14.57 56.45
C GLU A 137 5.69 -14.92 54.96
N THR A 138 5.37 -16.18 54.65
CA THR A 138 5.11 -16.65 53.29
C THR A 138 3.88 -15.97 52.67
N VAL A 139 2.82 -15.77 53.46
CA VAL A 139 1.58 -15.12 53.02
C VAL A 139 1.81 -13.62 52.80
N ALA A 140 2.53 -12.96 53.69
CA ALA A 140 2.91 -11.55 53.54
C ALA A 140 3.74 -11.31 52.27
N THR A 141 4.71 -12.20 51.99
CA THR A 141 5.54 -12.13 50.79
C THR A 141 4.74 -12.40 49.52
N ALA A 142 3.81 -13.36 49.55
CA ALA A 142 2.93 -13.67 48.42
C ALA A 142 1.94 -12.53 48.12
N LEU A 143 1.37 -11.92 49.16
CA LEU A 143 0.49 -10.76 49.06
C LEU A 143 1.22 -9.57 48.41
N LYS A 144 2.41 -9.24 48.91
CA LYS A 144 3.22 -8.16 48.33
C LYS A 144 3.51 -8.37 46.84
N LYS A 145 3.88 -9.59 46.44
CA LYS A 145 4.09 -9.94 45.02
C LYS A 145 2.80 -9.81 44.20
N ALA A 146 1.65 -10.15 44.77
CA ALA A 146 0.36 -10.03 44.10
C ALA A 146 -0.03 -8.56 43.92
N GLU A 147 0.21 -7.70 44.92
CA GLU A 147 0.01 -6.25 44.85
C GLU A 147 0.92 -5.58 43.81
N GLU A 148 2.21 -5.96 43.76
CA GLU A 148 3.15 -5.48 42.75
C GLU A 148 2.69 -5.87 41.33
N LYS A 149 2.23 -7.11 41.14
CA LYS A 149 1.67 -7.57 39.86
C LYS A 149 0.39 -6.81 39.49
N LYS A 150 -0.49 -6.58 40.46
CA LYS A 150 -1.72 -5.79 40.27
C LYS A 150 -1.39 -4.39 39.77
N SER A 151 -0.49 -3.68 40.46
CA SER A 151 -0.03 -2.35 40.08
C SER A 151 0.61 -2.32 38.68
N SER A 152 1.41 -3.33 38.34
CA SER A 152 1.98 -3.47 37.00
C SER A 152 0.91 -3.63 35.92
N PHE A 153 -0.11 -4.46 36.14
CA PHE A 153 -1.20 -4.64 35.17
C PHE A 153 -2.09 -3.39 35.05
N GLU A 154 -2.35 -2.68 36.16
CA GLU A 154 -3.07 -1.41 36.15
C GLU A 154 -2.31 -0.33 35.35
N ALA A 155 -0.99 -0.23 35.55
CA ALA A 155 -0.15 0.69 34.77
C ALA A 155 -0.11 0.31 33.28
N GLN A 156 -0.08 -0.98 32.94
CA GLN A 156 -0.17 -1.45 31.56
C GLN A 156 -1.51 -1.10 30.92
N LEU A 157 -2.63 -1.30 31.63
CA LEU A 157 -3.97 -0.94 31.15
C LEU A 157 -4.10 0.56 30.95
N PHE A 158 -3.60 1.38 31.88
CA PHE A 158 -3.60 2.83 31.75
C PHE A 158 -2.87 3.28 30.47
N ASN A 159 -1.68 2.73 30.22
CA ASN A 159 -0.91 3.02 29.00
C ASN A 159 -1.60 2.55 27.72
N LEU A 160 -2.21 1.36 27.72
CA LEU A 160 -2.89 0.81 26.54
C LEU A 160 -4.18 1.57 26.22
N ARG A 161 -4.98 1.93 27.23
CA ARG A 161 -6.20 2.74 27.07
C ARG A 161 -5.87 4.19 26.68
N GLY A 162 -4.79 4.77 27.21
CA GLY A 162 -4.30 6.08 26.77
C GLY A 162 -3.82 6.11 25.33
N ARG A 163 -3.48 4.94 24.77
CA ARG A 163 -3.11 4.74 23.36
C ARG A 163 -4.26 4.20 22.52
N GLU A 164 -5.48 4.08 23.07
CA GLU A 164 -6.61 3.56 22.33
C GLU A 164 -6.80 4.44 21.09
N PRO A 165 -6.53 3.90 19.89
CA PRO A 165 -6.53 4.71 18.69
C PRO A 165 -7.96 5.14 18.48
N LYS A 166 -8.21 6.47 18.50
CA LYS A 166 -9.45 7.03 17.97
C LYS A 166 -9.65 6.36 16.62
N ARG A 167 -10.74 5.57 16.48
CA ARG A 167 -11.00 4.76 15.29
C ARG A 167 -10.74 5.63 14.06
N LEU A 168 -9.62 5.36 13.39
CA LEU A 168 -9.24 6.11 12.20
C LEU A 168 -10.14 5.59 11.09
N PHE A 169 -11.18 6.36 10.79
CA PHE A 169 -12.05 6.09 9.66
C PHE A 169 -11.71 7.10 8.57
N LEU A 170 -11.09 6.60 7.51
CA LEU A 170 -10.82 7.42 6.34
C LEU A 170 -12.09 7.48 5.48
N THR A 171 -12.39 8.67 4.97
CA THR A 171 -13.48 8.87 4.00
C THR A 171 -12.92 8.85 2.58
N PRO A 172 -13.74 8.55 1.56
CA PRO A 172 -13.32 8.64 0.16
C PRO A 172 -12.76 10.02 -0.20
N TYR A 173 -13.31 11.10 0.38
CA TYR A 173 -12.81 12.46 0.19
C TYR A 173 -11.41 12.66 0.78
N ALA A 174 -11.15 12.16 2.00
CA ALA A 174 -9.83 12.25 2.62
C ALA A 174 -8.77 11.49 1.80
N ILE A 175 -9.11 10.29 1.34
CA ILE A 175 -8.21 9.46 0.51
C ILE A 175 -7.96 10.14 -0.84
N LYS A 176 -8.99 10.73 -1.45
CA LYS A 176 -8.84 11.44 -2.72
C LYS A 176 -7.82 12.58 -2.62
N GLY A 177 -7.84 13.35 -1.52
CA GLY A 177 -6.86 14.41 -1.25
C GLY A 177 -5.42 13.90 -1.25
N ASP A 178 -5.17 12.76 -0.62
CA ASP A 178 -3.85 12.14 -0.58
C ASP A 178 -3.45 11.52 -1.94
N LEU A 179 -4.42 10.95 -2.66
CA LEU A 179 -4.20 10.33 -3.99
C LEU A 179 -3.96 11.36 -5.10
N ILE A 180 -4.38 12.62 -4.95
CA ILE A 180 -4.06 13.68 -5.92
C ILE A 180 -2.54 13.88 -6.02
N ASN A 181 -1.82 13.67 -4.92
CA ASN A 181 -0.35 13.74 -4.83
C ASN A 181 0.33 12.39 -5.08
N LEU A 182 -0.36 11.42 -5.68
CA LEU A 182 0.19 10.07 -5.89
C LEU A 182 1.52 10.10 -6.64
N ASP A 183 1.69 10.98 -7.63
CA ASP A 183 2.95 11.14 -8.35
C ASP A 183 4.10 11.51 -7.40
N THR A 184 3.86 12.45 -6.49
CA THR A 184 4.84 12.88 -5.47
C THR A 184 5.16 11.74 -4.51
N ILE A 185 4.14 11.00 -4.06
CA ILE A 185 4.29 9.87 -3.12
C ILE A 185 5.09 8.74 -3.77
N ILE A 186 4.77 8.39 -5.02
CA ILE A 186 5.51 7.36 -5.77
C ILE A 186 6.95 7.82 -6.03
N GLY A 187 7.16 9.11 -6.28
CA GLY A 187 8.49 9.70 -6.50
C GLY A 187 9.39 9.71 -5.27
N GLN A 188 8.85 9.67 -4.04
CA GLN A 188 9.64 9.71 -2.80
C GLN A 188 10.43 8.41 -2.55
N ASP A 189 9.85 7.25 -2.89
CA ASP A 189 10.47 5.93 -2.71
C ASP A 189 10.15 5.03 -3.92
N ILE A 190 10.80 5.32 -5.03
CA ILE A 190 10.63 4.61 -6.31
C ILE A 190 10.86 3.08 -6.17
N PRO A 191 11.91 2.59 -5.46
CA PRO A 191 12.11 1.15 -5.30
C PRO A 191 10.93 0.46 -4.62
N ARG A 192 10.41 1.05 -3.52
CA ARG A 192 9.28 0.50 -2.80
C ARG A 192 7.99 0.58 -3.62
N ALA A 193 7.72 1.73 -4.23
CA ALA A 193 6.55 1.91 -5.08
C ALA A 193 6.53 0.89 -6.23
N ASN A 194 7.67 0.67 -6.89
CA ASN A 194 7.80 -0.34 -7.94
C ASN A 194 7.52 -1.77 -7.45
N ALA A 195 7.96 -2.13 -6.24
CA ALA A 195 7.68 -3.45 -5.67
C ALA A 195 6.18 -3.66 -5.40
N TYR A 196 5.49 -2.63 -4.90
CA TYR A 196 4.04 -2.67 -4.67
C TYR A 196 3.24 -2.66 -5.96
N ILE A 197 3.62 -1.81 -6.91
CA ILE A 197 3.04 -1.78 -8.25
C ILE A 197 3.13 -3.17 -8.89
N LYS A 198 4.30 -3.81 -8.83
CA LYS A 198 4.49 -5.16 -9.38
C LYS A 198 3.60 -6.21 -8.72
N SER A 199 3.30 -6.09 -7.43
CA SER A 199 2.38 -7.02 -6.76
C SER A 199 0.91 -6.71 -7.02
N MET A 200 0.59 -5.49 -7.48
CA MET A 200 -0.78 -5.04 -7.77
C MET A 200 -1.19 -5.33 -9.21
N PHE A 201 -0.29 -5.16 -10.18
CA PHE A 201 -0.50 -5.56 -11.57
C PHE A 201 -0.17 -7.05 -11.73
N VAL A 202 -1.16 -7.90 -11.47
CA VAL A 202 -1.06 -9.36 -11.62
C VAL A 202 -1.06 -9.75 -13.11
N ASP A 203 -1.71 -8.94 -13.94
CA ASP A 203 -1.88 -9.23 -15.36
C ASP A 203 -0.75 -8.63 -16.21
N VAL A 204 -0.33 -9.41 -17.20
CA VAL A 204 0.73 -9.04 -18.13
C VAL A 204 0.14 -8.11 -19.20
N ILE A 205 0.68 -6.90 -19.31
CA ILE A 205 0.23 -5.93 -20.31
C ILE A 205 0.75 -6.38 -21.69
N ARG A 206 -0.16 -6.75 -22.58
CA ARG A 206 0.15 -7.14 -23.96
C ARG A 206 0.13 -5.92 -24.86
N MET A 207 1.29 -5.62 -25.45
CA MET A 207 1.48 -4.53 -26.40
C MET A 207 1.20 -5.05 -27.82
N VAL A 208 0.00 -4.80 -28.34
CA VAL A 208 -0.42 -5.22 -29.69
C VAL A 208 -0.20 -4.06 -30.68
N PRO A 209 0.63 -4.23 -31.73
CA PRO A 209 0.84 -3.18 -32.72
C PRO A 209 -0.35 -3.06 -33.67
N ILE A 210 -0.94 -1.86 -33.78
CA ILE A 210 -2.06 -1.58 -34.70
C ILE A 210 -1.57 -0.72 -35.86
N ALA A 211 -1.82 -1.14 -37.11
CA ALA A 211 -1.25 -0.51 -38.30
C ALA A 211 -1.95 0.75 -38.81
N LYS A 212 -3.08 1.17 -38.23
CA LYS A 212 -3.82 2.37 -38.63
C LYS A 212 -3.14 3.68 -38.17
N ASP A 213 -3.31 4.74 -38.96
CA ASP A 213 -2.98 6.14 -38.65
C ASP A 213 -1.59 6.39 -38.05
N GLY A 214 -0.54 6.05 -38.78
CA GLY A 214 0.85 6.24 -38.32
C GLY A 214 1.35 5.18 -37.33
N GLY A 215 0.45 4.31 -36.86
CA GLY A 215 0.75 3.11 -36.10
C GLY A 215 0.99 3.34 -34.62
N TYR A 216 0.14 2.77 -33.77
CA TYR A 216 0.26 2.82 -32.31
C TYR A 216 0.25 1.42 -31.69
N TYR A 217 0.49 1.37 -30.38
CA TYR A 217 0.32 0.16 -29.58
C TYR A 217 -0.98 0.26 -28.80
N GLU A 218 -1.78 -0.80 -28.86
CA GLU A 218 -2.90 -0.99 -27.94
C GLU A 218 -2.41 -1.90 -26.79
N ALA A 219 -2.61 -1.43 -25.56
CA ALA A 219 -2.35 -2.19 -24.37
C ALA A 219 -3.58 -3.06 -24.06
N GLN A 220 -3.41 -4.37 -24.05
CA GLN A 220 -4.45 -5.34 -23.69
C GLN A 220 -4.03 -6.06 -22.41
N GLY A 221 -4.85 -6.00 -21.37
CA GLY A 221 -4.55 -6.57 -20.06
C GLY A 221 -5.66 -6.27 -19.06
#